data_AF-A0A0K8VWR9-F1
#
_entry.id   AF-A0A0K8VWR9-F1
#
_cell.length_a   1.000
_cell.length_b   1.000
_cell.length_c   1.000
_cell.angle_alpha   90.00
_cell.angle_beta   90.00
_cell.angle_gamma   90.00
#
_symmetry.space_group_name_H-M   'P 1'
#
loop_
_entity.id
_entity.type
_entity.pdbx_description
1 polymer ?
#
loop_
_entity_poly.entity_id
_entity_poly.type
_entity_poly.pdbx_seq_one_letter_code
_entity_poly.pdbx_strand_id
1 'polypeptide(L)'
;MLLLLCEKISAIFIMALCRQWITDAFHYWDDIRRSKEAPLAGVCQLSGYIYSSTSPKIVRNAFIENLLPVYRQATEEELRLCQGAWKYGSFFTTCLTECRLFLPYATKKFIAAGGQVTRQHVSSFSDVSEQNFDVLFNCTGLGAKELCDDAQLVPMRGQVVKVRAPWVKLAFYGDYDTYILPGFEAVTLGGCRQYDSFNLNVCKYDSMAIKERCYGMLPSLKHAEVVREAVGLRPHRAVVRVESEILRLANGRTQKVVHNYGHGGYGVTTSPGTAKYAVKIARDLLASNSKL
;
A
#
# COMPACT_ATOMS: atom_id res chain seq x y z
N MET A 1 -4.89 6.80 2.30
CA MET A 1 -3.98 7.55 1.42
C MET A 1 -2.59 6.96 1.42
N LEU A 2 -2.12 6.49 0.27
CA LEU A 2 -0.76 5.99 0.10
C LEU A 2 -0.15 6.64 -1.14
N LEU A 3 1.06 7.18 -0.99
CA LEU A 3 1.88 7.61 -2.12
C LEU A 3 2.46 6.35 -2.75
N LEU A 4 2.23 6.15 -4.04
CA LEU A 4 2.46 4.85 -4.66
C LEU A 4 3.93 4.38 -4.69
N LEU A 5 4.93 5.09 -4.15
CA LEU A 5 6.35 4.73 -4.33
C LEU A 5 7.33 4.97 -3.19
N CYS A 6 6.93 5.32 -1.97
CA CYS A 6 7.90 5.80 -0.97
C CYS A 6 8.29 4.83 0.17
N GLU A 7 7.54 3.76 0.43
CA GLU A 7 7.89 2.84 1.51
C GLU A 7 8.87 1.75 1.03
N LYS A 8 10.18 1.99 1.18
CA LYS A 8 11.29 1.02 1.02
C LYS A 8 11.18 0.09 -0.21
N ILE A 9 11.37 0.64 -1.41
CA ILE A 9 11.87 -0.15 -2.56
C ILE A 9 13.42 -0.18 -2.51
N SER A 10 14.00 -0.23 -1.30
CA SER A 10 15.44 -0.01 -1.07
C SER A 10 16.19 -1.25 -0.54
N ALA A 11 15.52 -2.35 -0.21
CA ALA A 11 16.21 -3.55 0.24
C ALA A 11 15.34 -4.78 0.06
N ILE A 12 15.32 -5.31 -1.16
CA ILE A 12 15.20 -6.73 -1.51
C ILE A 12 15.53 -6.75 -2.99
N PHE A 13 16.41 -7.66 -3.40
CA PHE A 13 16.57 -8.07 -4.80
C PHE A 13 15.17 -8.29 -5.39
N ILE A 14 14.63 -7.29 -6.10
CA ILE A 14 13.31 -7.38 -6.70
C ILE A 14 13.44 -8.38 -7.83
N MET A 15 13.11 -9.65 -7.53
CA MET A 15 12.96 -10.69 -8.53
C MET A 15 12.09 -10.14 -9.67
N ALA A 16 12.33 -10.57 -10.91
CA ALA A 16 11.64 -10.05 -12.10
C ALA A 16 10.10 -9.95 -11.91
N LEU A 17 9.53 -10.91 -11.17
CA LEU A 17 8.11 -10.95 -10.81
C LEU A 17 7.63 -9.71 -10.02
N CYS A 18 8.39 -9.25 -9.02
CA CYS A 18 8.01 -8.08 -8.24
C CYS A 18 8.10 -6.78 -9.05
N ARG A 19 9.02 -6.69 -10.02
CA ARG A 19 9.06 -5.56 -10.97
C ARG A 19 7.80 -5.55 -11.83
N GLN A 20 7.40 -6.71 -12.35
CA GLN A 20 6.18 -6.85 -13.14
C GLN A 20 4.94 -6.42 -12.36
N TRP A 21 4.82 -6.81 -11.09
CA TRP A 21 3.70 -6.36 -10.23
C TRP A 21 3.66 -4.84 -10.07
N ILE A 22 4.80 -4.19 -9.88
CA ILE A 22 4.87 -2.73 -9.73
C ILE A 22 4.53 -2.04 -11.06
N THR A 23 5.04 -2.54 -12.20
CA THR A 23 4.72 -2.02 -13.53
C THR A 23 3.22 -2.14 -13.83
N ASP A 24 2.65 -3.34 -13.67
CA ASP A 24 1.22 -3.57 -13.90
C ASP A 24 0.35 -2.70 -12.98
N ALA A 25 0.77 -2.54 -11.72
CA ALA A 25 0.06 -1.68 -10.78
C ALA A 25 0.12 -0.21 -11.16
N PHE A 26 1.31 0.30 -11.51
CA PHE A 26 1.46 1.69 -11.91
C PHE A 26 0.58 2.03 -13.12
N HIS A 27 0.62 1.19 -14.17
CA HIS A 27 -0.22 1.41 -15.36
C HIS A 27 -1.70 1.35 -15.03
N TYR A 28 -2.15 0.41 -14.19
CA TYR A 28 -3.54 0.36 -13.73
C TYR A 28 -3.98 1.65 -13.04
N TRP A 29 -3.18 2.16 -12.10
CA TRP A 29 -3.50 3.41 -11.40
C TRP A 29 -3.50 4.62 -12.35
N ASP A 30 -2.52 4.67 -13.24
CA ASP A 30 -2.37 5.75 -14.22
C ASP A 30 -3.49 5.74 -15.28
N ASP A 31 -4.02 4.57 -15.63
CA ASP A 31 -5.20 4.43 -16.50
C ASP A 31 -6.47 4.95 -15.80
N ILE A 32 -6.68 4.63 -14.52
CA ILE A 32 -7.79 5.21 -13.76
C ILE A 32 -7.63 6.72 -13.68
N ARG A 33 -6.42 7.23 -13.40
CA ARG A 33 -6.12 8.66 -13.32
C ARG A 33 -6.46 9.40 -14.61
N ARG A 34 -6.20 8.80 -15.77
CA ARG A 34 -6.54 9.36 -17.09
C ARG A 34 -8.03 9.27 -17.45
N SER A 35 -8.78 8.43 -16.75
CA SER A 35 -10.19 8.22 -17.04
C SER A 35 -11.08 9.30 -16.42
N LYS A 36 -12.30 9.43 -16.96
CA LYS A 36 -13.38 10.26 -16.35
C LYS A 36 -13.79 9.80 -14.94
N GLU A 37 -13.41 8.60 -14.53
CA GLU A 37 -13.76 8.01 -13.24
C GLU A 37 -12.74 8.36 -12.14
N ALA A 38 -11.63 9.02 -12.47
CA ALA A 38 -10.56 9.34 -11.52
C ALA A 38 -11.06 10.02 -10.22
N PRO A 39 -11.96 11.04 -10.27
CA PRO A 39 -12.48 11.66 -9.05
C PRO A 39 -13.32 10.70 -8.19
N LEU A 40 -14.08 9.81 -8.84
CA LEU A 40 -14.92 8.82 -8.15
C LEU A 40 -14.07 7.72 -7.51
N ALA A 41 -13.00 7.30 -8.19
CA ALA A 41 -12.05 6.31 -7.70
C ALA A 41 -11.09 6.90 -6.65
N GLY A 42 -11.06 8.23 -6.48
CA GLY A 42 -10.11 8.92 -5.61
C GLY A 42 -8.66 8.74 -6.06
N VAL A 43 -8.42 8.72 -7.36
CA VAL A 43 -7.09 8.59 -7.95
C VAL A 43 -6.71 9.91 -8.62
N CYS A 44 -5.55 10.46 -8.26
CA CYS A 44 -5.04 11.67 -8.90
C CYS A 44 -3.53 11.62 -9.11
N GLN A 45 -3.01 12.57 -9.88
CA GLN A 45 -1.57 12.79 -9.95
C GLN A 45 -1.09 13.46 -8.66
N LEU A 46 0.10 13.10 -8.20
CA LEU A 46 0.78 13.77 -7.11
C LEU A 46 2.28 13.84 -7.40
N SER A 47 2.84 15.04 -7.31
CA SER A 47 4.28 15.27 -7.37
C SER A 47 4.86 15.49 -5.98
N GLY A 48 6.14 15.22 -5.82
CA GLY A 48 6.79 15.39 -4.54
C GLY A 48 8.29 15.17 -4.57
N TYR A 49 8.88 15.30 -3.39
CA TYR A 49 10.30 15.13 -3.16
C TYR A 49 10.56 14.00 -2.17
N ILE A 50 11.59 13.22 -2.45
CA ILE A 50 12.23 12.33 -1.49
C ILE A 50 13.61 12.91 -1.17
N TYR A 51 13.88 13.14 0.09
CA TYR A 51 15.14 13.70 0.60
C TYR A 51 15.83 12.73 1.54
N SER A 52 17.15 12.85 1.62
CA SER A 52 17.99 12.05 2.49
C SER A 52 19.18 12.88 2.99
N SER A 53 19.41 12.79 4.29
CA SER A 53 20.58 13.39 4.95
C SER A 53 21.78 12.43 4.99
N THR A 54 21.55 11.14 4.74
CA THR A 54 22.52 10.07 5.03
C THR A 54 23.05 9.34 3.79
N SER A 55 22.19 9.07 2.81
CA SER A 55 22.57 8.20 1.68
C SER A 55 21.81 8.51 0.38
N PRO A 56 22.50 8.55 -0.78
CA PRO A 56 21.85 8.74 -2.08
C PRO A 56 21.00 7.52 -2.49
N LYS A 57 21.23 6.33 -1.92
CA LYS A 57 20.45 5.11 -2.20
C LYS A 57 19.00 5.20 -1.73
N ILE A 58 18.70 6.12 -0.82
CA ILE A 58 17.34 6.37 -0.31
C ILE A 58 16.50 7.08 -1.36
N VAL A 59 17.12 8.02 -2.08
CA VAL A 59 16.41 8.94 -2.99
C VAL A 59 16.46 8.48 -4.44
N ARG A 60 17.11 7.36 -4.75
CA ARG A 60 17.27 6.86 -6.13
C ARG A 60 16.92 5.40 -6.26
N ASN A 61 16.22 5.06 -7.34
CA ASN A 61 15.90 3.69 -7.70
C ASN A 61 15.79 3.60 -9.22
N ALA A 62 16.77 2.94 -9.86
CA ALA A 62 16.86 2.86 -11.32
C ALA A 62 15.63 2.23 -12.00
N PHE A 63 14.94 1.30 -11.34
CA PHE A 63 13.73 0.70 -11.91
C PHE A 63 12.57 1.69 -11.90
N ILE A 64 12.37 2.39 -10.79
CA ILE A 64 11.32 3.40 -10.64
C ILE A 64 11.59 4.64 -11.48
N GLU A 65 12.86 5.03 -11.62
CA GLU A 65 13.32 6.11 -12.50
C GLU A 65 12.84 5.91 -13.95
N ASN A 66 12.81 4.66 -14.42
CA ASN A 66 12.36 4.32 -15.77
C ASN A 66 10.85 4.07 -15.88
N LEU A 67 10.15 3.84 -14.77
CA LEU A 67 8.72 3.55 -14.76
C LEU A 67 7.87 4.82 -14.66
N LEU A 68 8.33 5.80 -13.87
CA LEU A 68 7.57 7.04 -13.66
C LEU A 68 7.70 8.02 -14.82
N PRO A 69 6.67 8.85 -15.08
CA PRO A 69 6.73 9.86 -16.12
C PRO A 69 7.77 10.94 -15.82
N VAL A 70 7.99 11.25 -14.54
CA VAL A 70 9.02 12.17 -14.08
C VAL A 70 9.68 11.57 -12.85
N TYR A 71 10.99 11.35 -12.94
CA TYR A 71 11.86 11.08 -11.81
C TYR A 71 13.22 11.70 -12.13
N ARG A 72 13.68 12.63 -11.31
CA ARG A 72 14.98 13.29 -11.51
C ARG A 72 15.59 13.67 -10.18
N GLN A 73 16.89 13.92 -10.19
CA GLN A 73 17.56 14.52 -9.05
C GLN A 73 16.96 15.90 -8.74
N ALA A 74 16.86 16.24 -7.45
CA ALA A 74 16.48 17.56 -6.99
C ALA A 74 17.66 18.53 -7.15
N THR A 75 17.37 19.78 -7.55
CA THR A 75 18.38 20.85 -7.61
C THR A 75 18.79 21.30 -6.21
N GLU A 76 19.89 22.05 -6.09
CA GLU A 76 20.31 22.62 -4.80
C GLU A 76 19.27 23.56 -4.19
N GLU A 77 18.53 24.29 -5.03
CA GLU A 77 17.42 25.14 -4.60
C GLU A 77 16.25 24.29 -4.10
N GLU A 78 15.93 23.20 -4.79
CA GLU A 78 14.87 22.27 -4.38
C GLU A 78 15.20 21.55 -3.07
N LEU A 79 16.47 21.28 -2.76
CA LEU A 79 16.88 20.75 -1.46
C LEU A 79 16.60 21.72 -0.31
N ARG A 80 16.48 23.02 -0.59
CA ARG A 80 16.21 24.08 0.41
C ARG A 80 14.72 24.38 0.59
N LEU A 81 13.82 23.72 -0.15
CA LEU A 81 12.36 23.92 -0.04
C LEU A 81 11.80 23.52 1.32
N CYS A 82 12.41 22.52 1.97
CA CYS A 82 12.07 22.07 3.30
C CYS A 82 13.26 22.27 4.24
N GLN A 83 12.97 22.54 5.51
CA GLN A 83 14.02 22.61 6.53
C GLN A 83 14.60 21.21 6.77
N GLY A 84 15.93 21.16 6.96
CA GLY A 84 16.68 19.93 7.17
C GLY A 84 18.06 19.99 6.52
N ALA A 85 18.98 19.15 7.01
CA ALA A 85 20.32 19.02 6.45
C ALA A 85 20.32 18.01 5.28
N TRP A 86 19.48 18.25 4.27
CA TRP A 86 19.32 17.35 3.14
C TRP A 86 20.55 17.40 2.23
N LYS A 87 21.20 16.25 2.04
CA LYS A 87 22.38 16.11 1.16
C LYS A 87 22.01 15.56 -0.21
N TYR A 88 20.94 14.78 -0.28
CA TYR A 88 20.48 14.11 -1.49
C TYR A 88 18.98 14.30 -1.62
N GLY A 89 18.49 14.40 -2.86
CA GLY A 89 17.06 14.49 -3.12
C GLY A 89 16.70 14.12 -4.55
N SER A 90 15.47 13.68 -4.72
CA SER A 90 14.86 13.45 -6.03
C SER A 90 13.44 14.00 -6.07
N PHE A 91 13.08 14.59 -7.20
CA PHE A 91 11.73 14.97 -7.54
C PHE A 91 11.07 13.87 -8.36
N PHE A 92 9.80 13.60 -8.09
CA PHE A 92 9.04 12.62 -8.85
C PHE A 92 7.58 13.05 -9.02
N THR A 93 6.94 12.47 -10.04
CA THR A 93 5.49 12.53 -10.24
C THR A 93 4.95 11.11 -10.29
N THR A 94 3.94 10.83 -9.46
CA THR A 94 3.30 9.52 -9.33
C THR A 94 1.78 9.65 -9.20
N CYS A 95 1.11 8.54 -8.95
CA CYS A 95 -0.31 8.51 -8.63
C CYS A 95 -0.52 8.49 -7.11
N LEU A 96 -1.61 9.09 -6.66
CA LEU A 96 -2.13 9.02 -5.31
C LEU A 96 -3.50 8.35 -5.37
N THR A 97 -3.74 7.38 -4.48
CA THR A 97 -5.07 6.79 -4.29
C THR A 97 -5.57 7.02 -2.86
N GLU A 98 -6.78 7.55 -2.72
CA GLU A 98 -7.50 7.59 -1.44
C GLU A 98 -8.40 6.36 -1.29
N CYS A 99 -8.00 5.45 -0.41
CA CYS A 99 -8.67 4.17 -0.20
C CYS A 99 -10.14 4.33 0.23
N ARG A 100 -10.49 5.43 0.92
CA ARG A 100 -11.88 5.70 1.32
C ARG A 100 -12.81 5.94 0.13
N LEU A 101 -12.26 6.35 -1.01
CA LEU A 101 -12.99 6.52 -2.27
C LEU A 101 -12.83 5.29 -3.16
N PHE A 102 -11.60 4.77 -3.27
CA PHE A 102 -11.31 3.64 -4.14
C PHE A 102 -12.05 2.36 -3.75
N LEU A 103 -12.14 2.03 -2.45
CA LEU A 103 -12.79 0.79 -2.01
C LEU A 103 -14.29 0.78 -2.38
N PRO A 104 -15.11 1.81 -2.06
CA PRO A 104 -16.49 1.89 -2.54
C PRO A 104 -16.61 1.85 -4.07
N TYR A 105 -15.71 2.53 -4.79
CA TYR A 105 -15.69 2.52 -6.26
C TYR A 105 -15.45 1.09 -6.80
N ALA A 106 -14.44 0.39 -6.29
CA ALA A 106 -14.12 -0.97 -6.70
C ALA A 106 -15.26 -1.95 -6.33
N THR A 107 -15.86 -1.81 -5.14
CA THR A 107 -17.02 -2.63 -4.73
C THR A 107 -18.21 -2.42 -5.66
N LYS A 108 -18.52 -1.17 -6.06
CA LYS A 108 -19.60 -0.89 -7.02
C LYS A 108 -19.34 -1.56 -8.37
N LYS A 109 -18.09 -1.49 -8.88
CA LYS A 109 -17.71 -2.19 -10.11
C LYS A 109 -17.85 -3.70 -10.00
N PHE A 110 -17.44 -4.28 -8.87
CA PHE A 110 -17.59 -5.72 -8.61
C PHE A 110 -19.06 -6.14 -8.61
N ILE A 111 -19.93 -5.40 -7.93
CA ILE A 111 -21.38 -5.69 -7.90
C ILE A 111 -22.01 -5.53 -9.29
N ALA A 112 -21.66 -4.47 -10.02
CA ALA A 112 -22.16 -4.24 -11.37
C ALA A 112 -21.75 -5.34 -12.37
N ALA A 113 -20.62 -6.03 -12.10
CA ALA A 113 -20.18 -7.20 -12.86
C ALA A 113 -20.87 -8.52 -12.42
N GLY A 114 -21.87 -8.46 -11.54
CA GLY A 114 -22.60 -9.62 -11.01
C GLY A 114 -22.03 -10.21 -9.72
N GLY A 115 -21.00 -9.58 -9.14
CA GLY A 115 -20.43 -10.01 -7.87
C GLY A 115 -21.39 -9.80 -6.68
N GLN A 116 -21.31 -10.70 -5.70
CA GLN A 116 -22.11 -10.62 -4.47
C GLN A 116 -21.20 -10.36 -3.26
N VAL A 117 -21.67 -9.55 -2.33
CA VAL A 117 -20.94 -9.22 -1.10
C VAL A 117 -21.73 -9.73 0.10
N THR A 118 -21.17 -10.70 0.79
CA THR A 118 -21.76 -11.29 2.01
C THR A 118 -20.90 -10.92 3.21
N ARG A 119 -21.53 -10.46 4.29
CA ARG A 119 -20.86 -10.21 5.56
C ARG A 119 -20.86 -11.49 6.39
N GLN A 120 -19.70 -12.14 6.47
CA GLN A 120 -19.50 -13.38 7.21
C GLN A 120 -18.16 -13.35 7.94
N HIS A 121 -18.08 -13.96 9.12
CA HIS A 121 -16.81 -14.26 9.78
C HIS A 121 -16.33 -15.65 9.33
N VAL A 122 -15.06 -15.74 8.91
CA VAL A 122 -14.44 -16.98 8.43
C VAL A 122 -13.29 -17.29 9.36
N SER A 123 -13.48 -18.30 10.19
CA SER A 123 -12.50 -18.85 11.12
C SER A 123 -11.68 -19.98 10.49
N SER A 124 -12.23 -20.65 9.49
CA SER A 124 -11.55 -21.67 8.70
C SER A 124 -12.02 -21.67 7.25
N PHE A 125 -11.23 -22.26 6.33
CA PHE A 125 -11.68 -22.45 4.94
C PHE A 125 -12.89 -23.41 4.83
N SER A 126 -13.18 -24.20 5.87
CA SER A 126 -14.36 -25.06 5.90
C SER A 126 -15.67 -24.26 6.03
N ASP A 127 -15.62 -23.06 6.61
CA ASP A 127 -16.80 -22.22 6.88
C ASP A 127 -17.47 -21.69 5.60
N VAL A 128 -16.76 -21.73 4.47
CA VAL A 128 -17.27 -21.33 3.15
C VAL A 128 -17.39 -22.52 2.19
N SER A 129 -17.05 -23.73 2.66
CA SER A 129 -17.00 -24.92 1.79
C SER A 129 -18.38 -25.40 1.35
N GLU A 130 -19.42 -25.17 2.15
CA GLU A 130 -20.82 -25.52 1.82
C GLU A 130 -21.31 -24.83 0.54
N GLN A 131 -20.71 -23.70 0.17
CA GLN A 131 -21.05 -22.93 -1.04
C GLN A 131 -20.42 -23.51 -2.32
N ASN A 132 -19.59 -24.56 -2.22
CA ASN A 132 -19.01 -25.30 -3.35
C ASN A 132 -18.23 -24.43 -4.35
N PHE A 133 -17.37 -23.52 -3.85
CA PHE A 133 -16.53 -22.71 -4.72
C PHE A 133 -15.39 -23.51 -5.37
N ASP A 134 -15.21 -23.36 -6.68
CA ASP A 134 -14.12 -24.01 -7.42
C ASP A 134 -12.73 -23.54 -6.98
N VAL A 135 -12.60 -22.25 -6.69
CA VAL A 135 -11.37 -21.59 -6.26
C VAL A 135 -11.70 -20.53 -5.22
N LEU A 136 -10.95 -20.52 -4.12
CA LEU A 136 -10.99 -19.45 -3.12
C LEU A 136 -9.79 -18.53 -3.30
N PHE A 137 -10.00 -17.22 -3.23
CA PHE A 137 -8.91 -16.24 -3.11
C PHE A 137 -8.77 -15.82 -1.65
N ASN A 138 -7.65 -16.17 -1.03
CA ASN A 138 -7.34 -15.73 0.34
C ASN A 138 -6.64 -14.36 0.32
N CYS A 139 -7.42 -13.30 0.51
CA CYS A 139 -6.98 -11.90 0.60
C CYS A 139 -7.16 -11.32 2.01
N THR A 140 -7.03 -12.13 3.06
CA THR A 140 -7.39 -11.76 4.45
C THR A 140 -6.39 -10.84 5.17
N GLY A 141 -5.31 -10.41 4.49
CA GLY A 141 -4.31 -9.53 5.08
C GLY A 141 -3.71 -10.14 6.35
N LEU A 142 -3.79 -9.43 7.47
CA LEU A 142 -3.30 -9.91 8.78
C LEU A 142 -4.07 -11.12 9.32
N GLY A 143 -5.33 -11.32 8.90
CA GLY A 143 -6.13 -12.48 9.30
C GLY A 143 -5.55 -13.81 8.80
N ALA A 144 -4.70 -13.79 7.76
CA ALA A 144 -4.01 -14.98 7.29
C ALA A 144 -3.02 -15.55 8.32
N LYS A 145 -2.61 -14.77 9.34
CA LYS A 145 -1.77 -15.24 10.43
C LYS A 145 -2.44 -16.39 11.17
N GLU A 146 -3.72 -16.23 11.48
CA GLU A 146 -4.52 -17.24 12.18
C GLU A 146 -5.08 -18.27 11.18
N LEU A 147 -5.64 -17.80 10.05
CA LEU A 147 -6.30 -18.68 9.07
C LEU A 147 -5.35 -19.68 8.38
N CYS A 148 -4.06 -19.35 8.29
CA CYS A 148 -3.06 -20.17 7.61
C CYS A 148 -1.87 -20.55 8.49
N ASP A 149 -1.90 -20.24 9.79
CA ASP A 149 -0.78 -20.41 10.72
C ASP A 149 0.55 -19.83 10.18
N ASP A 150 0.48 -18.68 9.50
CA ASP A 150 1.65 -18.07 8.86
C ASP A 150 2.47 -17.25 9.87
N ALA A 151 3.45 -17.92 10.50
CA ALA A 151 4.37 -17.30 11.45
C ALA A 151 5.22 -16.17 10.85
N GLN A 152 5.42 -16.13 9.52
CA GLN A 152 6.18 -15.07 8.84
C GLN A 152 5.37 -13.77 8.74
N LEU A 153 4.06 -13.82 8.98
CA LEU A 153 3.19 -12.66 8.97
C LEU A 153 3.15 -12.00 10.35
N VAL A 154 3.61 -10.76 10.41
CA VAL A 154 3.72 -9.95 11.62
C VAL A 154 3.03 -8.60 11.44
N PRO A 155 2.37 -8.05 12.47
CA PRO A 155 1.85 -6.69 12.38
C PRO A 155 3.01 -5.71 12.38
N MET A 156 2.97 -4.74 11.47
CA MET A 156 3.80 -3.54 11.55
C MET A 156 2.89 -2.35 11.82
N ARG A 157 2.76 -1.98 13.10
CA ARG A 157 1.94 -0.86 13.55
C ARG A 157 2.48 0.45 12.99
N GLY A 158 1.57 1.25 12.45
CA GLY A 158 1.82 2.63 12.02
C GLY A 158 0.76 3.57 12.58
N GLN A 159 1.21 4.77 12.96
CA GLN A 159 0.37 5.87 13.39
C GLN A 159 0.59 7.06 12.46
N VAL A 160 -0.49 7.79 12.19
CA VAL A 160 -0.47 9.02 11.39
C VAL A 160 -1.31 10.09 12.06
N VAL A 161 -0.93 11.35 11.81
CA VAL A 161 -1.69 12.54 12.20
C VAL A 161 -2.24 13.16 10.92
N LYS A 162 -3.54 13.41 10.85
CA LYS A 162 -4.20 14.12 9.75
C LYS A 162 -4.38 15.57 10.14
N VAL A 163 -3.93 16.49 9.29
CA VAL A 163 -4.03 17.94 9.54
C VAL A 163 -4.68 18.66 8.37
N ARG A 164 -5.37 19.75 8.66
CA ARG A 164 -5.95 20.65 7.65
C ARG A 164 -4.88 21.65 7.21
N ALA A 165 -4.25 21.37 6.07
CA ALA A 165 -3.23 22.22 5.48
C ALA A 165 -3.39 22.28 3.95
N PRO A 166 -4.45 22.94 3.43
CA PRO A 166 -4.77 22.94 2.01
C PRO A 166 -3.69 23.58 1.13
N TRP A 167 -2.77 24.36 1.70
CA TRP A 167 -1.62 24.96 1.00
C TRP A 167 -0.52 23.93 0.65
N VAL A 168 -0.48 22.75 1.28
CA VAL A 168 0.49 21.71 0.95
C VAL A 168 -0.01 20.93 -0.26
N LYS A 169 0.67 21.10 -1.40
CA LYS A 169 0.31 20.46 -2.68
C LYS A 169 1.30 19.39 -3.14
N LEU A 170 2.50 19.36 -2.57
CA LEU A 170 3.54 18.39 -2.88
C LEU A 170 3.68 17.38 -1.76
N ALA A 171 4.02 16.14 -2.12
CA ALA A 171 4.46 15.15 -1.16
C ALA A 171 5.91 15.41 -0.75
N PHE A 172 6.23 15.16 0.52
CA PHE A 172 7.59 15.18 1.02
C PHE A 172 7.87 13.89 1.79
N TYR A 173 9.04 13.31 1.52
CA TYR A 173 9.55 12.16 2.25
C TYR A 173 10.96 12.47 2.70
N GLY A 174 11.23 12.32 4.00
CA GLY A 174 12.52 12.59 4.63
C GLY A 174 13.10 11.33 5.25
N ASP A 175 14.30 10.97 4.82
CA ASP A 175 15.04 9.79 5.24
C ASP A 175 14.20 8.50 5.07
N TYR A 176 13.67 7.91 6.16
CA TYR A 176 12.94 6.65 6.10
C TYR A 176 11.55 6.66 6.74
N ASP A 177 11.27 7.56 7.68
CA ASP A 177 10.08 7.48 8.52
C ASP A 177 9.39 8.83 8.73
N THR A 178 9.73 9.84 7.93
CA THR A 178 9.02 11.12 7.91
C THR A 178 8.39 11.32 6.55
N TYR A 179 7.05 11.43 6.50
CA TYR A 179 6.33 11.71 5.28
C TYR A 179 5.19 12.70 5.51
N ILE A 180 5.05 13.62 4.58
CA ILE A 180 4.00 14.63 4.50
C ILE A 180 3.32 14.41 3.16
N LEU A 181 2.14 13.80 3.20
CA LEU A 181 1.42 13.44 1.98
C LEU A 181 0.16 14.30 1.91
N PRO A 182 -0.03 15.14 0.88
CA PRO A 182 -1.29 15.84 0.69
C PRO A 182 -2.37 14.87 0.20
N GLY A 183 -3.59 15.10 0.68
CA GLY A 183 -4.75 14.29 0.34
C GLY A 183 -5.94 15.10 -0.11
N PHE A 184 -7.01 14.39 -0.47
CA PHE A 184 -8.25 15.00 -0.93
C PHE A 184 -8.89 15.87 0.16
N GLU A 185 -8.91 15.40 1.42
CA GLU A 185 -9.54 16.12 2.55
C GLU A 185 -8.52 16.75 3.51
N ALA A 186 -7.40 16.06 3.75
CA ALA A 186 -6.43 16.44 4.76
C ALA A 186 -5.03 15.92 4.40
N VAL A 187 -4.01 16.62 4.88
CA VAL A 187 -2.60 16.22 4.77
C VAL A 187 -2.32 15.14 5.81
N THR A 188 -1.58 14.12 5.42
CA THR A 188 -1.15 13.02 6.29
C THR A 188 0.28 13.26 6.71
N LEU A 189 0.49 13.40 8.01
CA LEU A 189 1.79 13.43 8.64
C LEU A 189 2.07 12.03 9.20
N GLY A 190 3.21 11.49 8.85
CA GLY A 190 3.70 10.26 9.45
C GLY A 190 5.22 10.23 9.51
N GLY A 191 5.81 9.17 10.04
CA GLY A 191 5.15 7.96 10.51
C GLY A 191 5.86 7.31 11.70
N CYS A 192 5.52 6.05 11.91
CA CYS A 192 6.21 5.15 12.81
C CYS A 192 6.08 3.73 12.27
N ARG A 193 7.02 2.86 12.66
CA ARG A 193 7.02 1.44 12.35
C ARG A 193 7.37 0.66 13.61
N GLN A 194 6.39 -0.03 14.17
CA GLN A 194 6.56 -0.86 15.35
C GLN A 194 6.17 -2.28 14.98
N TYR A 195 7.18 -3.15 14.84
CA TYR A 195 6.98 -4.56 14.56
C TYR A 195 6.37 -5.27 15.78
N ASP A 196 5.59 -6.32 15.54
CA ASP A 196 4.95 -7.18 16.54
C ASP A 196 3.99 -6.48 17.52
N SER A 197 3.63 -5.24 17.25
CA SER A 197 2.63 -4.51 18.04
C SER A 197 1.23 -4.65 17.43
N PHE A 198 0.31 -5.27 18.15
CA PHE A 198 -1.12 -5.32 17.84
C PHE A 198 -1.92 -4.13 18.41
N ASN A 199 -1.27 -3.24 19.15
CA ASN A 199 -1.95 -2.12 19.82
C ASN A 199 -2.57 -1.13 18.82
N LEU A 200 -3.90 -1.02 18.81
CA LEU A 200 -4.65 -0.09 17.95
C LEU A 200 -4.89 1.28 18.60
N ASN A 201 -4.50 1.48 19.86
CA ASN A 201 -4.68 2.75 20.54
C ASN A 201 -3.65 3.78 20.05
N VAL A 202 -4.10 5.03 19.98
CA VAL A 202 -3.24 6.19 19.68
C VAL A 202 -2.24 6.38 20.82
N CYS A 203 -0.96 6.49 20.48
CA CYS A 203 0.11 6.80 21.40
C CYS A 203 0.47 8.29 21.31
N LYS A 204 0.35 9.04 22.41
CA LYS A 204 0.66 10.47 22.44
C LYS A 204 2.12 10.77 22.08
N TYR A 205 3.05 9.90 22.47
CA TYR A 205 4.49 10.05 22.18
C TYR A 205 4.78 9.87 20.69
N ASP A 206 4.14 8.90 20.04
CA ASP A 206 4.24 8.73 18.58
C ASP A 206 3.68 9.97 17.85
N SER A 207 2.55 10.52 18.31
CA SER A 207 1.98 11.74 17.73
C SER A 207 2.88 12.95 17.90
N MET A 208 3.49 13.13 19.08
CA MET A 208 4.45 14.20 19.33
C MET A 208 5.68 14.05 18.42
N ALA A 209 6.25 12.86 18.32
CA ALA A 209 7.43 12.61 17.49
C ALA A 209 7.15 12.80 15.99
N ILE A 210 5.98 12.38 15.50
CA ILE A 210 5.54 12.62 14.12
C ILE A 210 5.39 14.13 13.86
N LYS A 211 4.68 14.85 14.75
CA LYS A 211 4.48 16.30 14.63
C LYS A 211 5.80 17.04 14.65
N GLU A 212 6.69 16.72 15.58
CA GLU A 212 8.01 17.34 15.70
C GLU A 212 8.82 17.21 14.39
N ARG A 213 8.93 15.99 13.83
CA ARG A 213 9.66 15.80 12.58
C ARG A 213 8.99 16.48 11.38
N CYS A 214 7.67 16.36 11.24
CA CYS A 214 6.95 16.97 10.12
C CYS A 214 6.93 18.51 10.19
N TYR A 215 6.80 19.09 11.38
CA TYR A 215 6.85 20.54 11.59
C TYR A 215 8.27 21.08 11.48
N GLY A 216 9.26 20.29 11.88
CA GLY A 216 10.67 20.57 11.64
C GLY A 216 10.99 20.59 10.15
N MET A 217 10.41 19.68 9.36
CA MET A 217 10.61 19.62 7.91
C MET A 217 9.86 20.73 7.17
N LEU A 218 8.59 20.98 7.54
CA LEU A 218 7.73 21.97 6.91
C LEU A 218 7.03 22.85 7.96
N PRO A 219 7.66 23.96 8.39
CA PRO A 219 7.17 24.78 9.50
C PRO A 219 5.77 25.38 9.33
N SER A 220 5.30 25.54 8.09
CA SER A 220 3.94 26.03 7.82
C SER A 220 2.84 25.11 8.39
N LEU A 221 3.19 23.88 8.78
CA LEU A 221 2.27 22.94 9.41
C LEU A 221 2.06 23.17 10.92
N LYS A 222 2.89 23.99 11.60
CA LYS A 222 2.84 24.17 13.06
C LYS A 222 1.47 24.65 13.58
N HIS A 223 0.76 25.43 12.77
CA HIS A 223 -0.56 25.99 13.10
C HIS A 223 -1.71 25.26 12.39
N ALA A 224 -1.42 24.17 11.68
CA ALA A 224 -2.46 23.40 11.01
C ALA A 224 -3.35 22.68 12.04
N GLU A 225 -4.66 22.82 11.89
CA GLU A 225 -5.65 22.13 12.71
C GLU A 225 -5.47 20.60 12.59
N VAL A 226 -5.38 19.91 13.73
CA VAL A 226 -5.37 18.44 13.74
C VAL A 226 -6.82 17.95 13.55
N VAL A 227 -7.06 17.27 12.43
CA VAL A 227 -8.37 16.72 12.08
C VAL A 227 -8.63 15.40 12.80
N ARG A 228 -7.62 14.51 12.82
CA ARG A 228 -7.68 13.22 13.52
C ARG A 228 -6.31 12.56 13.61
N GLU A 229 -6.20 11.59 14.50
CA GLU A 229 -5.07 10.66 14.58
C GLU A 229 -5.59 9.25 14.30
N ALA A 230 -4.78 8.42 13.63
CA ALA A 230 -5.19 7.08 13.23
C ALA A 230 -4.05 6.08 13.35
N VAL A 231 -4.38 4.87 13.77
CA VAL A 231 -3.46 3.73 13.90
C VAL A 231 -3.93 2.63 12.96
N GLY A 232 -2.97 1.95 12.33
CA GLY A 232 -3.24 0.79 11.49
C GLY A 232 -2.14 -0.25 11.59
N LEU A 233 -2.50 -1.52 11.36
CA LEU A 233 -1.57 -2.64 11.35
C LEU A 233 -1.31 -3.05 9.91
N ARG A 234 -0.06 -2.89 9.45
CA ARG A 234 0.35 -3.33 8.13
C ARG A 234 0.66 -4.84 8.18
N PRO A 235 0.10 -5.67 7.28
CA PRO A 235 0.33 -7.12 7.27
C PRO A 235 1.72 -7.43 6.69
N HIS A 236 2.77 -7.27 7.49
CA HIS A 236 4.15 -7.41 7.01
C HIS A 236 4.56 -8.89 6.95
N ARG A 237 5.08 -9.29 5.80
CA ARG A 237 5.74 -10.57 5.58
C ARG A 237 7.02 -10.29 4.78
N ALA A 238 8.09 -11.05 5.02
CA ALA A 238 9.36 -10.85 4.32
C ALA A 238 9.21 -10.94 2.79
N VAL A 239 8.36 -11.85 2.33
CA VAL A 239 7.97 -12.02 0.92
C VAL A 239 6.44 -12.03 0.86
N VAL A 240 5.85 -11.28 -0.06
CA VAL A 240 4.39 -11.32 -0.28
C VAL A 240 4.01 -12.72 -0.74
N ARG A 241 2.99 -13.33 -0.13
CA ARG A 241 2.51 -14.66 -0.50
C ARG A 241 1.49 -14.53 -1.62
N VAL A 242 1.90 -14.84 -2.86
CA VAL A 242 1.00 -14.97 -4.02
C VAL A 242 1.24 -16.31 -4.70
N GLU A 243 0.48 -17.32 -4.31
CA GLU A 243 0.66 -18.71 -4.75
C GLU A 243 -0.64 -19.50 -4.63
N SER A 244 -0.69 -20.67 -5.27
CA SER A 244 -1.79 -21.63 -5.13
C SER A 244 -1.48 -22.71 -4.09
N GLU A 245 -2.50 -23.15 -3.38
CA GLU A 245 -2.47 -24.32 -2.50
C GLU A 245 -3.73 -25.17 -2.72
N ILE A 246 -3.60 -26.49 -2.61
CA ILE A 246 -4.73 -27.42 -2.63
C ILE A 246 -4.90 -27.95 -1.21
N LEU A 247 -5.93 -27.47 -0.52
CA LEU A 247 -6.21 -27.81 0.87
C LEU A 247 -7.13 -29.01 0.96
N ARG A 248 -6.86 -29.91 1.91
CA ARG A 248 -7.83 -30.91 2.37
C ARG A 248 -8.57 -30.35 3.58
N LEU A 249 -9.84 -30.08 3.41
CA LEU A 249 -10.71 -29.51 4.45
C LEU A 249 -11.12 -30.57 5.47
N ALA A 250 -11.57 -30.13 6.64
CA ALA A 250 -11.99 -31.01 7.73
C ALA A 250 -13.17 -31.92 7.36
N ASN A 251 -14.03 -31.47 6.45
CA ASN A 251 -15.12 -32.27 5.88
C ASN A 251 -14.67 -33.28 4.80
N GLY A 252 -13.36 -33.47 4.61
CA GLY A 252 -12.76 -34.40 3.67
C GLY A 252 -12.68 -33.91 2.23
N ARG A 253 -13.25 -32.74 1.91
CA ARG A 253 -13.22 -32.17 0.56
C ARG A 253 -11.90 -31.48 0.25
N THR A 254 -11.56 -31.46 -1.02
CA THR A 254 -10.41 -30.72 -1.52
C THR A 254 -10.83 -29.33 -1.99
N GLN A 255 -10.11 -28.29 -1.58
CA GLN A 255 -10.36 -26.90 -1.96
C GLN A 255 -9.10 -26.28 -2.58
N LYS A 256 -9.25 -25.71 -3.77
CA LYS A 256 -8.19 -24.90 -4.38
C LYS A 256 -8.23 -23.50 -3.77
N VAL A 257 -7.08 -23.02 -3.34
CA VAL A 257 -6.91 -21.70 -2.75
C VAL A 257 -5.79 -20.96 -3.47
N VAL A 258 -6.00 -19.69 -3.78
CA VAL A 258 -4.96 -18.77 -4.23
C VAL A 258 -4.75 -17.75 -3.13
N HIS A 259 -3.58 -17.78 -2.49
CA HIS A 259 -3.17 -16.82 -1.48
C HIS A 259 -2.74 -15.51 -2.14
N ASN A 260 -3.12 -14.38 -1.56
CA ASN A 260 -2.64 -13.05 -1.93
C ASN A 260 -2.65 -12.13 -0.70
N TYR A 261 -1.63 -12.23 0.14
CA TYR A 261 -1.50 -11.44 1.37
C TYR A 261 -0.04 -11.18 1.76
N GLY A 262 0.18 -10.41 2.83
CA GLY A 262 1.52 -10.12 3.35
C GLY A 262 2.19 -8.90 2.72
N HIS A 263 1.42 -7.95 2.19
CA HIS A 263 1.94 -6.80 1.43
C HIS A 263 2.57 -5.67 2.26
N GLY A 264 2.58 -5.78 3.59
CA GLY A 264 3.13 -4.76 4.48
C GLY A 264 2.55 -3.37 4.20
N GLY A 265 3.43 -2.38 4.05
CA GLY A 265 3.05 -0.98 3.81
C GLY A 265 2.89 -0.58 2.34
N TYR A 266 3.16 -1.50 1.40
CA TYR A 266 3.09 -1.25 -0.04
C TYR A 266 1.93 -1.98 -0.72
N GLY A 267 0.94 -2.48 0.05
CA GLY A 267 -0.19 -3.23 -0.49
C GLY A 267 -1.05 -2.46 -1.50
N VAL A 268 -1.32 -1.18 -1.26
CA VAL A 268 -2.04 -0.35 -2.25
C VAL A 268 -1.20 -0.15 -3.51
N THR A 269 0.12 -0.01 -3.34
CA THR A 269 1.06 0.10 -4.47
C THR A 269 1.02 -1.12 -5.36
N THR A 270 1.04 -2.32 -4.80
CA THR A 270 1.18 -3.54 -5.57
C THR A 270 -0.14 -4.27 -5.84
N SER A 271 -1.27 -3.77 -5.33
CA SER A 271 -2.55 -4.51 -5.36
C SER A 271 -3.01 -4.88 -6.77
N PRO A 272 -3.00 -4.01 -7.80
CA PRO A 272 -3.47 -4.42 -9.12
C PRO A 272 -2.54 -5.45 -9.79
N GLY A 273 -1.22 -5.32 -9.61
CA GLY A 273 -0.24 -6.26 -10.15
C GLY A 273 -0.30 -7.64 -9.49
N THR A 274 -0.39 -7.67 -8.16
CA THR A 274 -0.55 -8.94 -7.42
C THR A 274 -1.92 -9.59 -7.69
N ALA A 275 -2.99 -8.80 -7.85
CA ALA A 275 -4.30 -9.30 -8.27
C ALA A 275 -4.25 -9.93 -9.67
N LYS A 276 -3.63 -9.27 -10.66
CA LYS A 276 -3.44 -9.80 -12.01
C LYS A 276 -2.69 -11.13 -12.00
N TYR A 277 -1.63 -11.23 -11.18
CA TYR A 277 -0.87 -12.46 -11.02
C TYR A 277 -1.67 -13.57 -10.32
N ALA A 278 -2.42 -13.26 -9.26
CA ALA A 278 -3.29 -14.22 -8.59
C ALA A 278 -4.38 -14.77 -9.53
N VAL A 279 -4.99 -13.93 -10.37
CA VAL A 279 -5.96 -14.36 -11.39
C VAL A 279 -5.31 -15.31 -12.41
N LYS A 280 -4.07 -15.04 -12.81
CA LYS A 280 -3.33 -15.96 -13.70
C LYS A 280 -3.19 -17.35 -13.06
N ILE A 281 -2.76 -17.41 -11.80
CA ILE A 281 -2.63 -18.68 -11.05
C ILE A 281 -3.97 -19.43 -11.00
N ALA A 282 -5.06 -18.72 -10.70
CA ALA A 282 -6.39 -19.33 -10.67
C ALA A 282 -6.82 -19.90 -12.03
N ARG A 283 -6.52 -19.20 -13.13
CA ARG A 283 -6.80 -19.70 -14.49
C ARG A 283 -6.01 -20.96 -14.81
N ASP A 284 -4.73 -20.99 -14.44
CA ASP A 284 -3.86 -22.16 -14.65
C ASP A 284 -4.36 -23.36 -13.81
N LEU A 285 -4.81 -23.13 -12.57
CA LEU A 285 -5.44 -24.14 -11.71
C LEU A 285 -6.76 -24.69 -12.26
N LEU A 286 -7.54 -23.87 -12.96
CA LEU A 286 -8.81 -24.30 -13.56
C LEU A 286 -8.56 -25.07 -14.87
N ALA A 287 -7.61 -24.62 -15.68
CA ALA A 287 -7.26 -25.27 -16.95
C ALA A 287 -6.64 -26.66 -16.76
N SER A 288 -5.89 -26.90 -15.67
CA SER A 288 -5.34 -28.22 -15.37
C SER A 288 -6.40 -29.29 -15.10
N ASN A 289 -7.63 -28.90 -14.76
CA ASN A 289 -8.76 -29.81 -14.59
C ASN A 289 -9.49 -30.16 -15.90
N SER A 290 -9.31 -29.39 -16.97
CA SER A 290 -10.04 -29.60 -18.24
C SER A 290 -9.37 -30.60 -19.19
N LYS A 291 -8.26 -31.22 -18.78
CA LYS A 291 -7.60 -32.32 -19.52
C LYS A 291 -7.97 -33.66 -18.90
N LEU A 292 -9.23 -34.07 -19.08
CA LEU A 292 -9.73 -35.44 -18.85
C LEU A 292 -10.69 -35.79 -19.97
#